data_AF-A0A0U1NIW3-F1
#
_entry.id   AF-A0A0U1NIW3-F1
#
_cell.length_a   1.000
_cell.length_b   1.000
_cell.length_c   1.000
_cell.angle_alpha   90.00
_cell.angle_beta   90.00
_cell.angle_gamma   90.00
#
_symmetry.space_group_name_H-M   'P 1'
#
loop_
_entity.id
_entity.type
_entity.pdbx_description
1 polymer ?
#
loop_
_entity_poly.entity_id
_entity_poly.type
_entity_poly.pdbx_seq_one_letter_code
_entity_poly.pdbx_strand_id
1 'polypeptide(L)'
;MTDTDNTQIRVGWEEWLSLPELGLPALKAKVDTGAKTSALHAFDIEPFGRTRPRVRFMVQPIPARPDLVIACSADIVDQREVTSSNGESEMRYVIETNVKMGDEMWPIEVTLTNRTNMSYHMLLGRQALGDRLTVAPSDRFCQPELSYDVYASAKVREAAPKRALRIAVLSREDNYSTRRLVEEGEKRGHGVEIIDTTRCYMAINATSPEVYYDGKRLPRFDVVIPRIGASITSYGTAITRQFETLGTYCVNGAEGIASSRDKLYAHQLLARARIGMPTTAFAASPKDTSNLIGLVGTAPLIVKLLESTQGKGVVLAETKKAAESVIDAFRGLKASFLVQDFVKEAAGEDIRCLVIGGRVVAAMKRTGADGDFRSNLHRGGSAKVVRITKQERDVAVRAARTFGLGIAGVDLLRSSDGPKVLEVNSSPGLEGIETATGKNIASLLYDSIEKRVRPVPIRKRKTD
;
A
#
# COMPACT_ATOMS: atom_id res chain seq x y z
N MET A 1 48.74 -19.26 -28.77
CA MET A 1 48.11 -18.90 -27.48
C MET A 1 47.91 -17.41 -27.52
N THR A 2 46.66 -16.98 -27.70
CA THR A 2 46.28 -15.57 -27.79
C THR A 2 46.34 -14.96 -26.39
N ASP A 3 47.25 -14.00 -26.22
CA ASP A 3 47.30 -13.08 -25.09
C ASP A 3 45.96 -12.33 -25.03
N THR A 4 45.07 -12.74 -24.12
CA THR A 4 43.92 -11.92 -23.77
C THR A 4 44.44 -10.84 -22.84
N ASP A 5 44.54 -9.64 -23.38
CA ASP A 5 44.87 -8.38 -22.72
C ASP A 5 44.04 -8.21 -21.43
N ASN A 6 44.55 -8.74 -20.32
CA ASN A 6 43.88 -8.68 -19.02
C ASN A 6 44.14 -7.29 -18.44
N THR A 7 43.46 -6.30 -19.00
CA THR A 7 43.59 -4.90 -18.59
C THR A 7 42.99 -4.76 -17.19
N GLN A 8 43.83 -4.89 -16.16
CA GLN A 8 43.39 -4.70 -14.78
C GLN A 8 42.86 -3.28 -14.57
N ILE A 9 41.71 -3.17 -13.92
CA ILE A 9 41.08 -1.89 -13.61
C ILE A 9 41.91 -1.20 -12.52
N ARG A 10 42.44 -0.02 -12.79
CA ARG A 10 43.14 0.77 -11.77
C ARG A 10 42.13 1.49 -10.88
N VAL A 11 42.24 1.31 -9.56
CA VAL A 11 41.42 1.98 -8.54
C VAL A 11 42.27 2.70 -7.51
N GLY A 12 41.82 3.85 -7.03
CA GLY A 12 42.38 4.57 -5.91
C GLY A 12 41.95 3.99 -4.55
N TRP A 13 42.36 4.64 -3.46
CA TRP A 13 41.91 4.26 -2.11
C TRP A 13 40.46 4.68 -1.82
N GLU A 14 39.91 5.62 -2.60
CA GLU A 14 38.51 6.02 -2.61
C GLU A 14 37.98 6.00 -4.05
N GLU A 15 36.83 5.36 -4.25
CA GLU A 15 36.21 5.23 -5.57
C GLU A 15 34.70 5.49 -5.55
N TRP A 16 34.19 5.91 -6.70
CA TRP A 16 32.77 5.91 -6.99
C TRP A 16 32.34 4.55 -7.54
N LEU A 17 31.22 4.04 -7.05
CA LEU A 17 30.57 2.85 -7.57
C LEU A 17 29.06 2.95 -7.49
N SER A 18 28.37 2.00 -8.11
CA SER A 18 26.94 1.80 -7.93
C SER A 18 26.64 0.34 -7.59
N LEU A 19 25.53 0.12 -6.87
CA LEU A 19 24.96 -1.20 -6.59
C LEU A 19 23.55 -1.23 -7.20
N PRO A 20 23.41 -1.54 -8.51
CA PRO A 20 22.15 -1.39 -9.24
C PRO A 20 20.99 -2.19 -8.65
N GLU A 21 21.26 -3.41 -8.17
CA GLU A 21 20.25 -4.32 -7.60
C GLU A 21 19.76 -3.88 -6.21
N LEU A 22 20.44 -2.93 -5.59
CA LEU A 22 20.02 -2.28 -4.35
C LEU A 22 19.44 -0.88 -4.58
N GLY A 23 19.40 -0.41 -5.83
CA GLY A 23 18.92 0.94 -6.15
C GLY A 23 19.85 2.03 -5.62
N LEU A 24 21.15 1.75 -5.59
CA LEU A 24 22.20 2.68 -5.16
C LEU A 24 23.01 3.14 -6.38
N PRO A 25 22.50 4.12 -7.16
CA PRO A 25 23.14 4.56 -8.40
C PRO A 25 24.45 5.33 -8.21
N ALA A 26 24.75 5.83 -7.01
CA ALA A 26 26.00 6.53 -6.74
C ALA A 26 26.40 6.38 -5.27
N LEU A 27 27.53 5.74 -5.00
CA LEU A 27 28.05 5.50 -3.66
C LEU A 27 29.57 5.68 -3.67
N LYS A 28 30.09 6.35 -2.65
CA LYS A 28 31.53 6.41 -2.41
C LYS A 28 31.94 5.24 -1.54
N ALA A 29 32.96 4.52 -1.97
CA ALA A 29 33.53 3.40 -1.26
C ALA A 29 35.01 3.63 -0.95
N LYS A 30 35.42 3.21 0.24
CA LYS A 30 36.84 3.08 0.55
C LYS A 30 37.31 1.69 0.10
N VAL A 31 38.37 1.65 -0.70
CA VAL A 31 39.05 0.41 -1.06
C VAL A 31 39.92 -0.02 0.11
N ASP A 32 39.65 -1.20 0.67
CA ASP A 32 40.28 -1.69 1.89
C ASP A 32 40.81 -3.11 1.68
N THR A 33 42.10 -3.19 1.33
CA THR A 33 42.80 -4.47 1.13
C THR A 33 43.01 -5.25 2.43
N GLY A 34 42.84 -4.61 3.60
CA GLY A 34 42.88 -5.26 4.91
C GLY A 34 41.60 -6.05 5.21
N ALA A 35 40.45 -5.53 4.77
CA ALA A 35 39.17 -6.23 4.90
C ALA A 35 39.09 -7.43 3.94
N LYS A 36 38.73 -8.61 4.44
CA LYS A 36 38.50 -9.79 3.61
C LYS A 36 37.26 -9.62 2.74
N THR A 37 36.13 -9.27 3.35
CA THR A 37 34.82 -9.15 2.70
C THR A 37 34.38 -7.68 2.70
N SER A 38 33.65 -7.27 1.67
CA SER A 38 33.07 -5.93 1.58
C SER A 38 32.00 -5.71 2.66
N ALA A 39 31.78 -4.44 3.04
CA ALA A 39 30.80 -4.08 4.04
C ALA A 39 30.00 -2.85 3.59
N LEU A 40 28.67 -2.94 3.69
CA LEU A 40 27.74 -1.87 3.37
C LEU A 40 27.04 -1.39 4.64
N HIS A 41 26.95 -0.07 4.77
CA HIS A 41 26.13 0.55 5.79
C HIS A 41 24.66 0.16 5.60
N ALA A 42 24.11 -0.48 6.61
CA ALA A 42 22.71 -0.81 6.70
C ALA A 42 22.18 -0.62 8.13
N PHE A 43 20.92 -0.25 8.26
CA PHE A 43 20.19 -0.21 9.52
C PHE A 43 18.78 -0.77 9.33
N ASP A 44 18.06 -1.01 10.43
CA ASP A 44 16.77 -1.71 10.42
C ASP A 44 16.83 -3.04 9.64
N ILE A 45 17.91 -3.81 9.88
CA ILE A 45 18.20 -5.07 9.21
C ILE A 45 17.30 -6.17 9.80
N GLU A 46 16.32 -6.62 9.02
CA GLU A 46 15.35 -7.63 9.48
C GLU A 46 15.22 -8.76 8.46
N PRO A 47 15.36 -10.04 8.86
CA PRO A 47 15.08 -11.16 7.99
C PRO A 47 13.56 -11.33 7.78
N PHE A 48 13.18 -11.81 6.60
CA PHE A 48 11.81 -12.15 6.24
C PHE A 48 11.77 -13.23 5.15
N GLY A 49 10.58 -13.77 4.88
CA GLY A 49 10.38 -14.84 3.91
C GLY A 49 10.62 -16.22 4.52
N ARG A 50 9.60 -17.09 4.46
CA ARG A 50 9.65 -18.44 5.04
C ARG A 50 10.28 -19.45 4.09
N THR A 51 9.93 -19.39 2.81
CA THR A 51 10.38 -20.32 1.77
C THR A 51 11.68 -19.89 1.10
N ARG A 52 11.90 -18.59 0.97
CA ARG A 52 13.12 -17.98 0.44
C ARG A 52 13.61 -16.91 1.43
N PRO A 53 14.59 -17.25 2.30
CA PRO A 53 15.12 -16.33 3.29
C PRO A 53 15.70 -15.08 2.63
N ARG A 54 15.21 -13.93 3.07
CA ARG A 54 15.59 -12.60 2.58
C ARG A 54 15.85 -11.68 3.75
N VAL A 55 16.55 -10.59 3.47
CA VAL A 55 16.78 -9.53 4.44
C VAL A 55 16.27 -8.22 3.86
N ARG A 56 15.47 -7.47 4.64
CA ARG A 56 15.13 -6.07 4.36
C ARG A 56 16.01 -5.18 5.21
N PHE A 57 16.43 -4.06 4.66
CA PHE A 57 17.31 -3.12 5.33
C PHE A 57 17.21 -1.74 4.69
N MET A 58 17.67 -0.73 5.42
CA MET A 58 17.71 0.65 4.98
C MET A 58 19.17 1.09 4.78
N VAL A 59 19.43 1.84 3.71
CA VAL A 59 20.76 2.37 3.39
C VAL A 59 20.68 3.89 3.32
N GLN A 60 21.56 4.57 4.06
CA GLN A 60 21.88 5.98 3.83
C GLN A 60 23.10 6.03 2.90
N PRO A 61 22.98 6.37 1.60
CA PRO A 61 24.13 6.34 0.69
C PRO A 61 25.09 7.52 0.90
N ILE A 62 24.67 8.56 1.61
CA ILE A 62 25.46 9.78 1.85
C ILE A 62 25.54 10.01 3.36
N PRO A 63 26.73 9.88 3.99
CA PRO A 63 26.89 10.05 5.44
C PRO A 63 26.34 11.39 5.97
N ALA A 64 26.53 12.48 5.23
CA ALA A 64 26.06 13.81 5.60
C ALA A 64 24.55 14.07 5.36
N ARG A 65 23.79 13.08 4.89
CA ARG A 65 22.35 13.17 4.57
C ARG A 65 21.55 12.02 5.20
N PRO A 66 21.35 12.04 6.53
CA PRO A 66 20.56 10.99 7.19
C PRO A 66 19.09 10.98 6.76
N ASP A 67 18.60 12.06 6.15
CA ASP A 67 17.28 12.17 5.54
C ASP A 67 17.12 11.39 4.23
N LEU A 68 18.21 11.03 3.56
CA LEU A 68 18.21 10.21 2.36
C LEU A 68 18.31 8.73 2.74
N VAL A 69 17.18 8.03 2.69
CA VAL A 69 17.09 6.61 2.99
C VAL A 69 16.59 5.84 1.76
N ILE A 70 17.33 4.80 1.39
CA ILE A 70 16.96 3.85 0.33
C ILE A 70 16.58 2.53 0.98
N ALA A 71 15.34 2.09 0.79
CA ALA A 71 14.87 0.81 1.27
C ALA A 71 15.30 -0.31 0.31
N CYS A 72 15.99 -1.31 0.85
CA CYS A 72 16.60 -2.40 0.11
C CYS A 72 16.07 -3.75 0.59
N SER A 73 16.17 -4.75 -0.28
CA SER A 73 16.02 -6.16 0.12
C SER A 73 16.88 -7.04 -0.77
N ALA A 74 17.43 -8.11 -0.22
CA ALA A 74 18.17 -9.11 -0.99
C ALA A 74 17.95 -10.51 -0.41
N ASP A 75 18.27 -11.53 -1.20
CA ASP A 75 18.36 -12.90 -0.70
C ASP A 75 19.55 -13.02 0.27
N ILE A 76 19.38 -13.78 1.34
CA ILE A 76 20.46 -14.08 2.27
C ILE A 76 21.25 -15.26 1.70
N VAL A 77 22.55 -15.06 1.44
CA VAL A 77 23.44 -16.13 0.96
C VAL A 77 24.20 -16.80 2.10
N ASP A 78 24.49 -16.06 3.17
CA ASP A 78 25.24 -16.57 4.33
C ASP A 78 25.03 -15.68 5.58
N GLN A 79 25.47 -16.14 6.74
CA GLN A 79 25.66 -15.36 7.96
C GLN A 79 27.07 -15.58 8.49
N ARG A 80 27.83 -14.50 8.69
CA ARG A 80 29.24 -14.58 9.10
C ARG A 80 29.51 -13.76 10.33
N GLU A 81 30.30 -14.31 11.24
CA GLU A 81 30.92 -13.54 12.32
C GLU A 81 32.05 -12.70 11.73
N VAL A 82 32.00 -11.39 11.94
CA VAL A 82 33.01 -10.45 11.45
C VAL A 82 33.57 -9.66 12.62
N THR A 83 34.87 -9.82 12.87
CA THR A 83 35.62 -9.03 13.84
C THR A 83 36.13 -7.76 13.18
N SER A 84 35.78 -6.61 13.74
CA SER A 84 36.26 -5.32 13.24
C SER A 84 37.61 -4.94 13.85
N SER A 85 38.25 -3.90 13.30
CA SER A 85 39.59 -3.49 13.72
C SER A 85 39.70 -3.02 15.17
N ASN A 86 38.56 -2.74 15.83
CA ASN A 86 38.50 -2.39 17.24
C ASN A 86 38.40 -3.65 18.16
N GLY A 87 38.37 -4.86 17.60
CA GLY A 87 38.28 -6.12 18.33
C GLY A 87 36.85 -6.63 18.59
N GLU A 88 35.81 -5.89 18.19
CA GLU A 88 34.42 -6.31 18.36
C GLU A 88 33.97 -7.24 17.24
N SER A 89 33.38 -8.39 17.61
CA SER A 89 32.78 -9.36 16.69
C SER A 89 31.26 -9.18 16.59
N GLU A 90 30.73 -9.26 15.37
CA GLU A 90 29.31 -9.14 15.07
C GLU A 90 28.89 -10.22 14.06
N MET A 91 27.75 -10.88 14.29
CA MET A 91 27.11 -11.75 13.28
C MET A 91 26.38 -10.90 12.24
N ARG A 92 26.81 -10.98 10.98
CA ARG A 92 26.29 -10.18 9.87
C ARG A 92 25.65 -11.04 8.80
N TYR A 93 24.52 -10.57 8.27
CA TYR A 93 23.94 -11.14 7.05
C TYR A 93 24.84 -10.81 5.86
N VAL A 94 25.07 -11.82 5.02
CA VAL A 94 25.77 -11.69 3.74
C VAL A 94 24.76 -11.72 2.62
N ILE A 95 24.88 -10.78 1.70
CA ILE A 95 24.11 -10.71 0.47
C ILE A 95 25.08 -10.73 -0.71
N GLU A 96 24.62 -11.23 -1.85
CA GLU A 96 25.31 -11.07 -3.12
C GLU A 96 24.67 -9.92 -3.90
N THR A 97 25.50 -9.08 -4.52
CA THR A 97 25.02 -8.06 -5.45
C THR A 97 26.06 -7.70 -6.51
N ASN A 98 25.61 -7.27 -7.68
CA ASN A 98 26.49 -6.71 -8.69
C ASN A 98 26.98 -5.30 -8.31
N VAL A 99 28.30 -5.12 -8.25
CA VAL A 99 28.92 -3.80 -8.21
C VAL A 99 29.21 -3.34 -9.63
N LYS A 100 28.96 -2.06 -9.91
CA LYS A 100 29.38 -1.41 -11.15
C LYS A 100 30.34 -0.26 -10.86
N MET A 101 31.48 -0.29 -11.53
CA MET A 101 32.54 0.71 -11.42
C MET A 101 33.11 0.97 -12.82
N GLY A 102 33.01 2.21 -13.29
CA GLY A 102 33.24 2.51 -14.71
C GLY A 102 32.30 1.72 -15.62
N ASP A 103 32.87 1.04 -16.61
CA ASP A 103 32.13 0.20 -17.57
C ASP A 103 31.99 -1.25 -17.11
N GLU A 104 32.66 -1.62 -16.01
CA GLU A 104 32.75 -2.99 -15.53
C GLU A 104 31.70 -3.29 -14.46
N MET A 105 31.16 -4.51 -14.50
CA MET A 105 30.16 -5.00 -13.55
C MET A 105 30.42 -6.45 -13.17
N TRP A 106 30.49 -6.75 -11.88
CA TRP A 106 30.72 -8.10 -11.38
C TRP A 106 30.04 -8.35 -10.03
N PRO A 107 29.74 -9.62 -9.68
CA PRO A 107 29.11 -9.95 -8.41
C PRO A 107 30.12 -9.83 -7.25
N ILE A 108 29.64 -9.33 -6.12
CA ILE A 108 30.39 -9.27 -4.86
C ILE A 108 29.51 -9.73 -3.69
N GLU A 109 30.15 -10.34 -2.70
CA GLU A 109 29.55 -10.57 -1.39
C GLU A 109 29.72 -9.32 -0.52
N VAL A 110 28.63 -8.93 0.15
CA VAL A 110 28.58 -7.74 1.01
C VAL A 110 27.96 -8.11 2.34
N THR A 111 28.66 -7.76 3.42
CA THR A 111 28.12 -7.84 4.78
C THR A 111 27.30 -6.60 5.12
N LEU A 112 26.12 -6.78 5.73
CA LEU A 112 25.27 -5.70 6.19
C LEU A 112 25.58 -5.35 7.65
N THR A 113 25.90 -4.08 7.94
CA THR A 113 26.25 -3.64 9.30
C THR A 113 25.99 -2.15 9.51
N ASN A 114 25.74 -1.73 10.75
CA ASN A 114 25.56 -0.33 11.07
C ASN A 114 26.92 0.40 11.08
N ARG A 115 27.02 1.44 10.26
CA ARG A 115 28.24 2.24 10.03
C ARG A 115 27.94 3.73 10.06
N THR A 116 26.86 4.15 10.72
CA THR A 116 26.41 5.56 10.75
C THR A 116 27.50 6.53 11.20
N ASN A 117 28.42 6.08 12.08
CA ASN A 117 29.51 6.90 12.60
C ASN A 117 30.79 6.84 11.74
N MET A 118 30.77 6.13 10.60
CA MET A 118 31.94 5.96 9.74
C MET A 118 31.90 6.97 8.58
N SER A 119 33.06 7.51 8.21
CA SER A 119 33.17 8.45 7.06
C SER A 119 32.77 7.83 5.72
N TYR A 120 32.84 6.50 5.61
CA TYR A 120 32.44 5.74 4.42
C TYR A 120 31.39 4.70 4.77
N HIS A 121 30.28 4.78 4.06
CA HIS A 121 29.16 3.84 4.16
C HIS A 121 29.34 2.60 3.28
N MET A 122 30.44 2.49 2.54
CA MET A 122 30.82 1.28 1.81
C MET A 122 32.33 1.04 1.94
N LEU A 123 32.69 -0.21 2.24
CA LEU A 123 34.05 -0.73 2.14
C LEU A 123 34.10 -1.79 1.04
N LEU A 124 35.07 -1.68 0.14
CA LEU A 124 35.35 -2.68 -0.88
C LEU A 124 36.53 -3.53 -0.40
N GLY A 125 36.23 -4.76 0.03
CA GLY A 125 37.21 -5.69 0.58
C GLY A 125 37.97 -6.48 -0.51
N ARG A 126 39.05 -7.16 -0.11
CA ARG A 126 39.93 -7.91 -1.02
C ARG A 126 39.21 -8.94 -1.90
N GLN A 127 38.21 -9.64 -1.38
CA GLN A 127 37.43 -10.62 -2.18
C GLN A 127 36.71 -9.96 -3.37
N ALA A 128 36.25 -8.71 -3.21
CA ALA A 128 35.61 -7.97 -4.27
C ALA A 128 36.61 -7.43 -5.30
N LEU A 129 37.87 -7.22 -4.91
CA LEU A 129 38.95 -6.78 -5.80
C LEU A 129 39.39 -7.91 -6.75
N GLY A 130 39.64 -9.10 -6.19
CA GLY A 130 40.17 -10.24 -6.93
C GLY A 130 41.42 -9.89 -7.75
N ASP A 131 41.65 -10.63 -8.84
CA ASP A 131 42.75 -10.34 -9.78
C ASP A 131 42.38 -9.30 -10.85
N ARG A 132 41.19 -8.69 -10.73
CA ARG A 132 40.62 -7.76 -11.72
C ARG A 132 41.10 -6.33 -11.50
N LEU A 133 41.50 -5.97 -10.28
CA LEU A 133 41.71 -4.60 -9.84
C LEU A 133 43.12 -4.38 -9.30
N THR A 134 43.75 -3.29 -9.70
CA THR A 134 45.03 -2.82 -9.15
C THR A 134 44.78 -1.59 -8.29
N VAL A 135 45.20 -1.63 -7.02
CA VAL A 135 45.02 -0.50 -6.09
C VAL A 135 46.22 0.45 -6.15
N ALA A 136 45.96 1.70 -6.51
CA ALA A 136 46.89 2.82 -6.42
C ALA A 136 46.63 3.60 -5.11
N PRO A 137 47.41 3.35 -4.03
CA PRO A 137 47.08 3.83 -2.69
C PRO A 137 47.16 5.36 -2.53
N SER A 138 47.85 6.04 -3.44
CA SER A 138 47.99 7.50 -3.44
C SER A 138 46.89 8.22 -4.23
N ASP A 139 46.11 7.49 -5.02
CA ASP A 139 45.13 8.07 -5.93
C ASP A 139 43.70 7.95 -5.39
N ARG A 140 42.79 8.73 -5.96
CA ARG A 140 41.34 8.70 -5.71
C ARG A 140 40.63 8.87 -7.04
N PHE A 141 39.45 8.28 -7.17
CA PHE A 141 38.58 8.46 -8.34
C PHE A 141 39.30 8.14 -9.66
N CYS A 142 40.02 7.02 -9.69
CA CYS A 142 40.63 6.51 -10.92
C CYS A 142 39.58 6.06 -11.94
N GLN A 143 38.33 5.89 -11.49
CA GLN A 143 37.17 5.52 -12.30
C GLN A 143 36.22 6.71 -12.48
N PRO A 144 35.34 6.70 -13.51
CA PRO A 144 34.41 7.80 -13.77
C PRO A 144 33.63 8.24 -12.54
N GLU A 145 33.71 9.54 -12.23
CA GLU A 145 33.02 10.09 -11.08
C GLU A 145 31.50 10.06 -11.27
N LEU A 146 30.80 9.60 -10.23
CA LEU A 146 29.34 9.66 -10.15
C LEU A 146 28.91 10.90 -9.36
N SER A 147 27.62 11.23 -9.40
CA SER A 147 27.07 12.36 -8.66
C SER A 147 25.89 11.96 -7.80
N TYR A 148 25.87 12.46 -6.57
CA TYR A 148 24.74 12.33 -5.65
C TYR A 148 23.47 13.08 -6.12
N ASP A 149 23.56 13.96 -7.13
CA ASP A 149 22.38 14.63 -7.72
C ASP A 149 21.33 13.63 -8.22
N VAL A 150 21.73 12.41 -8.57
CA VAL A 150 20.82 11.34 -8.98
C VAL A 150 19.71 11.11 -7.95
N TYR A 151 20.05 11.18 -6.64
CA TYR A 151 19.10 10.98 -5.53
C TYR A 151 18.10 12.13 -5.36
N ALA A 152 18.40 13.32 -5.89
CA ALA A 152 17.51 14.47 -5.90
C ALA A 152 16.70 14.60 -7.21
N SER A 153 16.84 13.64 -8.13
CA SER A 153 16.19 13.65 -9.45
C SER A 153 15.21 12.49 -9.61
N ALA A 154 14.34 12.56 -10.63
CA ALA A 154 13.45 11.44 -10.98
C ALA A 154 14.20 10.14 -11.29
N LYS A 155 15.48 10.21 -11.68
CA LYS A 155 16.33 9.05 -11.99
C LYS A 155 16.47 8.09 -10.81
N VAL A 156 16.35 8.53 -9.55
CA VAL A 156 16.38 7.63 -8.39
C VAL A 156 15.24 6.60 -8.44
N ARG A 157 14.08 6.98 -9.00
CA ARG A 157 12.94 6.06 -9.17
C ARG A 157 13.20 5.04 -10.26
N GLU A 158 13.91 5.43 -11.31
CA GLU A 158 14.24 4.57 -12.45
C GLU A 158 15.34 3.58 -12.06
N ALA A 159 16.34 4.05 -11.33
CA ALA A 159 17.42 3.22 -10.79
C ALA A 159 16.95 2.25 -9.69
N ALA A 160 15.83 2.55 -9.02
CA ALA A 160 15.30 1.69 -7.98
C ALA A 160 14.78 0.34 -8.55
N PRO A 161 15.34 -0.79 -8.11
CA PRO A 161 14.95 -2.11 -8.56
C PRO A 161 13.57 -2.49 -8.01
N LYS A 162 12.97 -3.52 -8.60
CA LYS A 162 11.80 -4.19 -8.01
C LYS A 162 12.26 -5.06 -6.84
N ARG A 163 12.36 -4.45 -5.67
CA ARG A 163 12.75 -5.16 -4.44
C ARG A 163 11.62 -6.05 -3.92
N ALA A 164 11.99 -7.07 -3.15
CA ALA A 164 11.04 -7.86 -2.38
C ALA A 164 10.48 -7.01 -1.22
N LEU A 165 9.16 -7.09 -1.02
CA LEU A 165 8.47 -6.38 0.05
C LEU A 165 8.08 -7.37 1.14
N ARG A 166 8.14 -6.93 2.39
CA ARG A 166 7.47 -7.60 3.50
C ARG A 166 6.08 -6.99 3.69
N ILE A 167 5.04 -7.80 3.55
CA ILE A 167 3.66 -7.34 3.46
C ILE A 167 2.80 -8.05 4.50
N ALA A 168 2.04 -7.28 5.27
CA ALA A 168 1.01 -7.82 6.15
C ALA A 168 -0.37 -7.67 5.50
N VAL A 169 -1.15 -8.73 5.46
CA VAL A 169 -2.58 -8.68 5.12
C VAL A 169 -3.38 -8.79 6.42
N LEU A 170 -4.01 -7.70 6.87
CA LEU A 170 -4.82 -7.72 8.09
C LEU A 170 -6.18 -8.33 7.74
N SER A 171 -6.40 -9.59 8.08
CA SER A 171 -7.65 -10.31 7.81
C SER A 171 -7.95 -11.31 8.91
N ARG A 172 -9.24 -11.42 9.26
CA ARG A 172 -9.75 -12.47 10.17
C ARG A 172 -10.17 -13.74 9.44
N GLU A 173 -10.46 -13.61 8.16
CA GLU A 173 -11.11 -14.65 7.38
C GLU A 173 -10.18 -15.17 6.29
N ASP A 174 -10.18 -16.48 6.12
CA ASP A 174 -9.61 -17.15 4.96
C ASP A 174 -10.65 -17.19 3.84
N ASN A 175 -10.71 -16.09 3.08
CA ASN A 175 -11.60 -15.95 1.93
C ASN A 175 -10.80 -15.80 0.63
N TYR A 176 -11.50 -15.92 -0.51
CA TYR A 176 -10.92 -15.81 -1.84
C TYR A 176 -10.03 -14.57 -2.00
N SER A 177 -10.49 -13.41 -1.53
CA SER A 177 -9.74 -12.15 -1.70
C SER A 177 -8.43 -12.16 -0.92
N THR A 178 -8.43 -12.69 0.30
CA THR A 178 -7.22 -12.83 1.13
C THR A 178 -6.22 -13.80 0.49
N ARG A 179 -6.67 -14.97 0.04
CA ARG A 179 -5.81 -15.96 -0.64
C ARG A 179 -5.19 -15.40 -1.91
N ARG A 180 -6.01 -14.76 -2.76
CA ARG A 180 -5.53 -14.11 -4.01
C ARG A 180 -4.46 -13.05 -3.76
N LEU A 181 -4.57 -12.28 -2.68
CA LEU A 181 -3.56 -11.29 -2.29
C LEU A 181 -2.24 -11.97 -1.90
N VAL A 182 -2.29 -13.06 -1.13
CA VAL A 182 -1.10 -13.83 -0.74
C VAL A 182 -0.45 -14.47 -1.96
N GLU A 183 -1.21 -15.24 -2.74
CA GLU A 183 -0.72 -15.94 -3.94
C GLU A 183 -0.03 -15.00 -4.93
N GLU A 184 -0.67 -13.86 -5.25
CA GLU A 184 -0.09 -12.91 -6.20
C GLU A 184 1.16 -12.22 -5.64
N GLY A 185 1.20 -11.94 -4.34
CA GLY A 185 2.37 -11.36 -3.70
C GLY A 185 3.55 -12.31 -3.67
N GLU A 186 3.32 -13.57 -3.26
CA GLU A 186 4.35 -14.61 -3.25
C GLU A 186 4.86 -14.91 -4.67
N LYS A 187 3.96 -14.96 -5.66
CA LYS A 187 4.33 -15.11 -7.08
C LYS A 187 5.23 -13.99 -7.58
N ARG A 188 5.06 -12.76 -7.07
CA ARG A 188 5.91 -11.59 -7.35
C ARG A 188 7.19 -11.56 -6.51
N GLY A 189 7.42 -12.57 -5.67
CA GLY A 189 8.56 -12.62 -4.77
C GLY A 189 8.42 -11.61 -3.63
N HIS A 190 7.26 -11.50 -3.00
CA HIS A 190 7.09 -10.78 -1.74
C HIS A 190 6.89 -11.76 -0.59
N GLY A 191 7.31 -11.36 0.62
CA GLY A 191 6.96 -12.10 1.83
C GLY A 191 5.62 -11.59 2.33
N VAL A 192 4.56 -12.40 2.21
CA VAL A 192 3.21 -12.01 2.62
C VAL A 192 2.79 -12.79 3.86
N GLU A 193 2.37 -12.08 4.90
CA GLU A 193 1.93 -12.66 6.16
C GLU A 193 0.47 -12.26 6.42
N ILE A 194 -0.41 -13.23 6.66
CA ILE A 194 -1.79 -12.94 7.10
C ILE A 194 -1.77 -12.74 8.61
N ILE A 195 -2.32 -11.62 9.08
CA ILE A 195 -2.37 -11.26 10.50
C ILE A 195 -3.82 -11.05 10.91
N ASP A 196 -4.29 -11.84 11.88
CA ASP A 196 -5.61 -11.63 12.47
C ASP A 196 -5.63 -10.32 13.26
N THR A 197 -6.38 -9.35 12.76
CA THR A 197 -6.44 -8.01 13.33
C THR A 197 -6.93 -7.99 14.77
N THR A 198 -7.79 -8.93 15.18
CA THR A 198 -8.36 -8.96 16.54
C THR A 198 -7.44 -9.55 17.58
N ARG A 199 -6.40 -10.27 17.15
CA ARG A 199 -5.36 -10.81 18.02
C ARG A 199 -4.18 -9.86 18.18
N CYS A 200 -4.13 -8.80 17.36
CA CYS A 200 -3.16 -7.73 17.55
C CYS A 200 -3.48 -6.94 18.81
N TYR A 201 -2.44 -6.46 19.50
CA TYR A 201 -2.52 -5.42 20.54
C TYR A 201 -1.30 -4.51 20.40
N MET A 202 -1.26 -3.36 21.05
CA MET A 202 -0.24 -2.35 20.79
C MET A 202 0.34 -1.75 22.07
N ALA A 203 1.63 -1.44 22.03
CA ALA A 203 2.25 -0.55 22.99
C ALA A 203 2.27 0.87 22.40
N ILE A 204 1.61 1.81 23.06
CA ILE A 204 1.56 3.21 22.65
C ILE A 204 2.49 4.00 23.56
N ASN A 205 3.59 4.49 23.00
CA ASN A 205 4.53 5.37 23.69
C ASN A 205 5.15 6.35 22.67
N ALA A 206 5.77 7.41 23.18
CA ALA A 206 6.24 8.52 22.35
C ALA A 206 7.46 8.17 21.47
N THR A 207 8.20 7.10 21.80
CA THR A 207 9.55 6.87 21.27
C THR A 207 9.64 5.63 20.38
N SER A 208 8.95 4.56 20.77
CA SER A 208 8.92 3.26 20.11
C SER A 208 7.52 2.67 20.17
N PRO A 209 6.54 3.22 19.40
CA PRO A 209 5.26 2.56 19.22
C PRO A 209 5.47 1.15 18.65
N GLU A 210 4.65 0.19 19.05
CA GLU A 210 4.79 -1.21 18.62
C GLU A 210 3.41 -1.85 18.44
N VAL A 211 3.37 -2.88 17.58
CA VAL A 211 2.24 -3.80 17.45
C VAL A 211 2.74 -5.18 17.86
N TYR A 212 1.95 -5.88 18.64
CA TYR A 212 2.17 -7.24 19.09
C TYR A 212 1.11 -8.17 18.53
N TYR A 213 1.46 -9.45 18.40
CA TYR A 213 0.59 -10.54 17.99
C TYR A 213 1.02 -11.79 18.76
N ASP A 214 0.08 -12.41 19.49
CA ASP A 214 0.31 -13.64 20.27
C ASP A 214 1.58 -13.62 21.14
N GLY A 215 1.77 -12.58 21.95
CA GLY A 215 2.91 -12.48 22.86
C GLY A 215 4.19 -11.91 22.23
N LYS A 216 4.25 -11.76 20.91
CA LYS A 216 5.46 -11.32 20.20
C LYS A 216 5.26 -9.98 19.52
N ARG A 217 6.29 -9.14 19.57
CA ARG A 217 6.33 -7.91 18.78
C ARG A 217 6.32 -8.29 17.30
N LEU A 218 5.43 -7.67 16.54
CA LEU A 218 5.41 -7.79 15.09
C LEU A 218 6.61 -7.05 14.48
N PRO A 219 7.19 -7.62 13.43
CA PRO A 219 8.30 -7.01 12.71
C PRO A 219 7.82 -5.79 11.90
N ARG A 220 8.77 -5.05 11.32
CA ARG A 220 8.40 -3.94 10.44
C ARG A 220 7.97 -4.47 9.08
N PHE A 221 6.83 -3.97 8.60
CA PHE A 221 6.34 -4.25 7.26
C PHE A 221 6.63 -3.07 6.34
N ASP A 222 6.87 -3.35 5.06
CA ASP A 222 6.92 -2.30 4.04
C ASP A 222 5.51 -1.83 3.67
N VAL A 223 4.54 -2.77 3.70
CA VAL A 223 3.16 -2.55 3.30
C VAL A 223 2.22 -3.31 4.21
N VAL A 224 1.10 -2.67 4.55
CA VAL A 224 -0.04 -3.31 5.21
C VAL A 224 -1.26 -3.17 4.29
N ILE A 225 -1.97 -4.28 4.05
CA ILE A 225 -3.21 -4.32 3.27
C ILE A 225 -4.36 -4.67 4.23
N PRO A 226 -5.09 -3.68 4.78
CA PRO A 226 -6.18 -3.96 5.70
C PRO A 226 -7.42 -4.51 4.97
N ARG A 227 -7.87 -5.69 5.39
CA ARG A 227 -9.14 -6.32 4.97
C ARG A 227 -10.14 -6.28 6.11
N ILE A 228 -10.37 -5.08 6.64
CA ILE A 228 -11.17 -4.86 7.86
C ILE A 228 -12.66 -5.08 7.59
N GLY A 229 -13.23 -6.07 8.29
CA GLY A 229 -14.67 -6.35 8.29
C GLY A 229 -15.45 -5.29 9.07
N ALA A 230 -16.72 -5.09 8.69
CA ALA A 230 -17.58 -4.05 9.28
C ALA A 230 -17.73 -4.18 10.81
N SER A 231 -17.79 -5.41 11.33
CA SER A 231 -17.96 -5.71 12.76
C SER A 231 -16.79 -5.30 13.66
N ILE A 232 -15.61 -5.07 13.08
CA ILE A 232 -14.40 -4.71 13.82
C ILE A 232 -13.80 -3.38 13.35
N THR A 233 -14.59 -2.52 12.68
CA THR A 233 -14.08 -1.28 12.06
C THR A 233 -13.32 -0.40 13.06
N SER A 234 -13.86 -0.19 14.27
CA SER A 234 -13.20 0.63 15.30
C SER A 234 -11.83 0.07 15.67
N TYR A 235 -11.75 -1.21 16.06
CA TYR A 235 -10.50 -1.84 16.44
C TYR A 235 -9.53 -1.99 15.26
N GLY A 236 -10.02 -2.42 14.10
CA GLY A 236 -9.20 -2.62 12.90
C GLY A 236 -8.59 -1.32 12.38
N THR A 237 -9.31 -0.20 12.47
CA THR A 237 -8.74 1.12 12.14
C THR A 237 -7.75 1.60 13.19
N ALA A 238 -7.92 1.25 14.48
CA ALA A 238 -6.90 1.52 15.50
C ALA A 238 -5.59 0.78 15.22
N ILE A 239 -5.64 -0.54 14.93
CA ILE A 239 -4.45 -1.32 14.54
C ILE A 239 -3.82 -0.75 13.25
N THR A 240 -4.63 -0.45 12.24
CA THR A 240 -4.13 0.14 10.97
C THR A 240 -3.40 1.46 11.23
N ARG A 241 -3.95 2.32 12.08
CA ARG A 241 -3.35 3.60 12.45
C ARG A 241 -2.04 3.43 13.19
N GLN A 242 -1.92 2.39 14.02
CA GLN A 242 -0.66 2.08 14.68
C GLN A 242 0.43 1.72 13.66
N PHE A 243 0.12 0.96 12.61
CA PHE A 243 1.06 0.72 11.51
C PHE A 243 1.41 2.00 10.73
N GLU A 244 0.45 2.91 10.52
CA GLU A 244 0.71 4.22 9.92
C GLU A 244 1.66 5.06 10.77
N THR A 245 1.49 5.06 12.11
CA THR A 245 2.39 5.72 13.07
C THR A 245 3.82 5.17 13.00
N LEU A 246 3.99 3.88 12.66
CA LEU A 246 5.30 3.26 12.42
C LEU A 246 5.93 3.66 11.08
N GLY A 247 5.25 4.48 10.27
CA GLY A 247 5.69 4.86 8.93
C GLY A 247 5.43 3.77 7.87
N THR A 248 4.64 2.74 8.20
CA THR A 248 4.28 1.68 7.24
C THR A 248 3.26 2.20 6.23
N TYR A 249 3.42 1.83 4.96
CA TYR A 249 2.44 2.19 3.94
C TYR A 249 1.20 1.29 4.04
N CYS A 250 0.06 1.86 4.42
CA CYS A 250 -1.23 1.16 4.48
C CYS A 250 -2.08 1.41 3.23
N VAL A 251 -2.59 0.34 2.61
CA VAL A 251 -3.55 0.41 1.50
C VAL A 251 -4.78 -0.45 1.81
N ASN A 252 -5.89 0.11 2.31
CA ASN A 252 -6.16 1.53 2.59
C ASN A 252 -5.70 1.99 3.96
N GLY A 253 -5.60 3.31 4.15
CA GLY A 253 -5.32 3.93 5.44
C GLY A 253 -6.52 3.97 6.39
N ALA A 254 -6.26 4.19 7.68
CA ALA A 254 -7.28 4.09 8.74
C ALA A 254 -8.41 5.12 8.59
N GLU A 255 -8.07 6.37 8.24
CA GLU A 255 -9.04 7.45 8.05
C GLU A 255 -10.00 7.16 6.89
N GLY A 256 -9.47 6.69 5.75
CA GLY A 256 -10.27 6.33 4.59
C GLY A 256 -11.21 5.16 4.88
N ILE A 257 -10.73 4.16 5.61
CA ILE A 257 -11.57 3.02 6.03
C ILE A 257 -12.70 3.52 6.94
N ALA A 258 -12.39 4.28 7.99
CA ALA A 258 -13.39 4.79 8.94
C ALA A 258 -14.44 5.67 8.25
N SER A 259 -14.00 6.64 7.45
CA SER A 259 -14.89 7.59 6.77
C SER A 259 -15.79 6.94 5.72
N SER A 260 -15.31 5.90 5.03
CA SER A 260 -16.13 5.13 4.08
C SER A 260 -17.22 4.27 4.74
N ARG A 261 -17.06 3.93 6.03
CA ARG A 261 -17.98 3.07 6.79
C ARG A 261 -19.08 3.88 7.50
N ASP A 262 -18.76 5.10 7.91
CA ASP A 262 -19.74 6.03 8.45
C ASP A 262 -20.59 6.60 7.29
N LYS A 263 -21.83 6.12 7.18
CA LYS A 263 -22.72 6.54 6.08
C LYS A 263 -23.00 8.05 6.13
N LEU A 264 -23.20 8.66 7.30
CA LEU A 264 -23.46 10.10 7.37
C LEU A 264 -22.23 10.88 6.92
N TYR A 265 -21.08 10.56 7.51
CA TYR A 265 -19.84 11.26 7.20
C TYR A 265 -19.44 11.06 5.73
N ALA A 266 -19.65 9.87 5.17
CA ALA A 266 -19.44 9.59 3.75
C ALA A 266 -20.28 10.51 2.85
N HIS A 267 -21.58 10.69 3.14
CA HIS A 267 -22.43 11.59 2.36
C HIS A 267 -21.97 13.06 2.50
N GLN A 268 -21.59 13.49 3.70
CA GLN A 268 -21.05 14.83 3.92
C GLN A 268 -19.74 15.08 3.14
N LEU A 269 -18.85 14.10 3.08
CA LEU A 269 -17.61 14.16 2.30
C LEU A 269 -17.87 14.23 0.80
N LEU A 270 -18.79 13.40 0.29
CA LEU A 270 -19.19 13.43 -1.12
C LEU A 270 -19.84 14.79 -1.47
N ALA A 271 -20.64 15.36 -0.56
CA ALA A 271 -21.34 16.63 -0.78
C ALA A 271 -20.34 17.78 -0.82
N ARG A 272 -19.38 17.81 0.12
CA ARG A 272 -18.26 18.75 0.13
C ARG A 272 -17.44 18.68 -1.17
N ALA A 273 -17.27 17.49 -1.73
CA ALA A 273 -16.57 17.26 -2.99
C ALA A 273 -17.42 17.53 -4.25
N ARG A 274 -18.69 17.94 -4.09
CA ARG A 274 -19.66 18.14 -5.18
C ARG A 274 -19.78 16.91 -6.08
N ILE A 275 -19.84 15.74 -5.47
CA ILE A 275 -20.05 14.46 -6.15
C ILE A 275 -21.54 14.11 -6.06
N GLY A 276 -22.14 13.77 -7.20
CA GLY A 276 -23.55 13.39 -7.26
C GLY A 276 -23.82 12.16 -6.39
N MET A 277 -24.86 12.23 -5.57
CA MET A 277 -25.42 11.13 -4.78
C MET A 277 -26.94 11.31 -4.73
N PRO A 278 -27.73 10.27 -4.41
CA PRO A 278 -29.17 10.44 -4.24
C PRO A 278 -29.45 11.47 -3.13
N THR A 279 -30.46 12.31 -3.31
CA THR A 279 -30.84 13.31 -2.30
C THR A 279 -31.11 12.58 -0.98
N THR A 280 -30.50 13.04 0.11
CA THR A 280 -30.47 12.29 1.36
C THR A 280 -30.68 13.24 2.53
N ALA A 281 -31.63 12.90 3.39
CA ALA A 281 -31.83 13.53 4.68
C ALA A 281 -31.42 12.56 5.80
N PHE A 282 -30.83 13.10 6.86
CA PHE A 282 -30.38 12.34 8.01
C PHE A 282 -31.18 12.77 9.23
N ALA A 283 -31.61 11.82 10.05
CA ALA A 283 -32.25 12.16 11.30
C ALA A 283 -32.06 11.09 12.38
N ALA A 284 -32.15 11.53 13.64
CA ALA A 284 -32.15 10.65 14.81
C ALA A 284 -33.56 10.51 15.40
N SER A 285 -34.14 11.63 15.85
CA SER A 285 -35.52 11.67 16.36
C SER A 285 -36.20 13.00 16.01
N PRO A 286 -36.41 13.29 14.71
CA PRO A 286 -37.14 14.49 14.33
C PRO A 286 -38.61 14.29 14.71
N LYS A 287 -39.22 15.27 15.37
CA LYS A 287 -40.69 15.27 15.60
C LYS A 287 -41.47 15.63 14.32
N ASP A 288 -40.76 16.13 13.30
CA ASP A 288 -41.31 16.61 12.03
C ASP A 288 -40.95 15.66 10.87
N THR A 289 -41.61 14.50 10.84
CA THR A 289 -41.41 13.47 9.80
C THR A 289 -41.78 13.97 8.40
N SER A 290 -42.85 14.78 8.29
CA SER A 290 -43.35 15.25 7.00
C SER A 290 -42.35 16.20 6.34
N ASN A 291 -41.76 17.12 7.10
CA ASN A 291 -40.71 18.00 6.58
C ASN A 291 -39.45 17.21 6.21
N LEU A 292 -39.03 16.24 7.04
CA LEU A 292 -37.89 15.37 6.72
C LEU A 292 -38.06 14.67 5.36
N ILE A 293 -39.24 14.12 5.11
CA ILE A 293 -39.59 13.51 3.82
C ILE A 293 -39.56 14.57 2.71
N GLY A 294 -40.13 15.75 2.95
CA GLY A 294 -40.16 16.87 2.00
C GLY A 294 -38.77 17.38 1.60
N LEU A 295 -37.77 17.30 2.48
CA LEU A 295 -36.37 17.65 2.16
C LEU A 295 -35.75 16.72 1.11
N VAL A 296 -36.23 15.48 1.02
CA VAL A 296 -35.71 14.49 0.07
C VAL A 296 -36.46 14.56 -1.26
N GLY A 297 -37.78 14.66 -1.19
CA GLY A 297 -38.66 14.72 -2.36
C GLY A 297 -39.97 13.97 -2.14
N THR A 298 -40.50 13.39 -3.22
CA THR A 298 -41.74 12.62 -3.19
C THR A 298 -41.48 11.13 -3.20
N ALA A 299 -42.39 10.35 -2.60
CA ALA A 299 -42.35 8.89 -2.66
C ALA A 299 -42.30 8.37 -4.11
N PRO A 300 -41.64 7.23 -4.37
CA PRO A 300 -41.02 6.31 -3.41
C PRO A 300 -39.69 6.80 -2.81
N LEU A 301 -39.41 6.38 -1.58
CA LEU A 301 -38.21 6.75 -0.82
C LEU A 301 -37.54 5.50 -0.25
N ILE A 302 -36.25 5.59 0.02
CA ILE A 302 -35.49 4.58 0.76
C ILE A 302 -35.26 5.05 2.19
N VAL A 303 -35.62 4.23 3.17
CA VAL A 303 -35.29 4.47 4.60
C VAL A 303 -34.23 3.45 5.03
N LYS A 304 -33.08 3.94 5.54
CA LYS A 304 -31.94 3.10 5.93
C LYS A 304 -31.56 3.32 7.39
N LEU A 305 -31.37 2.24 8.14
CA LEU A 305 -30.68 2.29 9.42
C LEU A 305 -29.16 2.40 9.22
N LEU A 306 -28.51 3.17 10.10
CA LEU A 306 -27.05 3.31 10.07
C LEU A 306 -26.36 2.05 10.57
N GLU A 307 -26.87 1.47 11.66
CA GLU A 307 -26.30 0.33 12.38
C GLU A 307 -26.56 -1.03 11.72
N SER A 308 -26.68 -1.05 10.39
CA SER A 308 -26.95 -2.27 9.65
C SER A 308 -25.86 -2.60 8.64
N THR A 309 -25.56 -3.89 8.55
CA THR A 309 -24.68 -4.49 7.54
C THR A 309 -25.50 -5.29 6.52
N GLN A 310 -24.95 -5.44 5.31
CA GLN A 310 -25.50 -6.31 4.25
C GLN A 310 -26.98 -6.07 3.87
N GLY A 311 -27.43 -4.81 3.88
CA GLY A 311 -28.78 -4.45 3.41
C GLY A 311 -29.92 -4.89 4.33
N LYS A 312 -29.64 -5.35 5.56
CA LYS A 312 -30.64 -5.40 6.64
C LYS A 312 -30.99 -3.96 7.02
N GLY A 313 -32.24 -3.65 7.32
CA GLY A 313 -32.64 -2.27 7.68
C GLY A 313 -32.62 -1.25 6.52
N VAL A 314 -32.71 -1.70 5.26
CA VAL A 314 -32.98 -0.84 4.09
C VAL A 314 -34.39 -1.18 3.60
N VAL A 315 -35.29 -0.20 3.63
CA VAL A 315 -36.71 -0.38 3.29
C VAL A 315 -37.08 0.59 2.16
N LEU A 316 -37.77 0.06 1.14
CA LEU A 316 -38.42 0.88 0.11
C LEU A 316 -39.82 1.25 0.60
N ALA A 317 -40.09 2.54 0.70
CA ALA A 317 -41.39 3.08 1.03
C ALA A 317 -42.03 3.66 -0.23
N GLU A 318 -42.99 2.94 -0.81
CA GLU A 318 -43.65 3.34 -2.07
C GLU A 318 -44.53 4.57 -1.95
N THR A 319 -45.03 4.83 -0.73
CA THR A 319 -45.92 5.96 -0.43
C THR A 319 -45.39 6.78 0.73
N LYS A 320 -45.81 8.05 0.83
CA LYS A 320 -45.48 8.92 1.96
C LYS A 320 -45.90 8.31 3.29
N LYS A 321 -47.12 7.75 3.37
CA LYS A 321 -47.64 7.09 4.58
C LYS A 321 -46.81 5.88 5.00
N ALA A 322 -46.34 5.09 4.03
CA ALA A 322 -45.43 3.98 4.31
C ALA A 322 -44.09 4.49 4.86
N ALA A 323 -43.54 5.56 4.29
CA ALA A 323 -42.30 6.17 4.79
C ALA A 323 -42.46 6.70 6.21
N GLU A 324 -43.56 7.39 6.52
CA GLU A 324 -43.90 7.87 7.87
C GLU A 324 -43.96 6.71 8.87
N SER A 325 -44.66 5.63 8.50
CA SER A 325 -44.81 4.45 9.36
C SER A 325 -43.46 3.77 9.67
N VAL A 326 -42.57 3.66 8.68
CA VAL A 326 -41.23 3.08 8.87
C VAL A 326 -40.36 3.99 9.73
N ILE A 327 -40.43 5.31 9.53
CA ILE A 327 -39.68 6.29 10.31
C ILE A 327 -40.13 6.28 11.78
N ASP A 328 -41.44 6.21 12.04
CA ASP A 328 -41.97 6.13 13.40
C ASP A 328 -41.53 4.82 14.10
N ALA A 329 -41.53 3.70 13.39
CA ALA A 329 -40.99 2.44 13.89
C ALA A 329 -39.50 2.55 14.24
N PHE A 330 -38.69 3.19 13.39
CA PHE A 330 -37.27 3.41 13.64
C PHE A 330 -37.00 4.38 14.80
N ARG A 331 -37.86 5.40 14.98
CA ARG A 331 -37.79 6.31 16.14
C ARG A 331 -37.95 5.56 17.45
N GLY A 332 -38.85 4.56 17.49
CA GLY A 332 -39.04 3.69 18.67
C GLY A 332 -37.79 2.91 19.06
N LEU A 333 -36.90 2.62 18.10
CA LEU A 333 -35.63 1.93 18.31
C LEU A 333 -34.50 2.86 18.80
N LYS A 334 -34.75 4.18 18.91
CA LYS A 334 -33.76 5.21 19.26
C LYS A 334 -32.50 5.18 18.36
N ALA A 335 -32.64 4.67 17.13
CA ALA A 335 -31.56 4.56 16.17
C ALA A 335 -31.60 5.73 15.18
N SER A 336 -30.42 6.19 14.75
CA SER A 336 -30.34 7.16 13.66
C SER A 336 -30.57 6.49 12.30
N PHE A 337 -31.20 7.23 11.39
CA PHE A 337 -31.59 6.73 10.08
C PHE A 337 -31.38 7.77 8.97
N LEU A 338 -31.35 7.27 7.74
CA LEU A 338 -31.27 8.06 6.51
C LEU A 338 -32.58 7.88 5.75
N VAL A 339 -33.13 8.97 5.23
CA VAL A 339 -34.17 8.96 4.21
C VAL A 339 -33.51 9.42 2.92
N GLN A 340 -33.68 8.65 1.85
CA GLN A 340 -32.95 8.86 0.61
C GLN A 340 -33.90 8.71 -0.58
N ASP A 341 -33.66 9.50 -1.62
CA ASP A 341 -34.39 9.43 -2.88
C ASP A 341 -34.22 8.04 -3.53
N PHE A 342 -35.31 7.51 -4.09
CA PHE A 342 -35.28 6.26 -4.83
C PHE A 342 -35.09 6.55 -6.32
N VAL A 343 -33.85 6.33 -6.79
CA VAL A 343 -33.48 6.48 -8.20
C VAL A 343 -34.13 5.39 -9.04
N LYS A 344 -35.37 5.63 -9.47
CA LYS A 344 -36.18 4.68 -10.25
C LYS A 344 -35.52 4.27 -11.56
N GLU A 345 -34.77 5.18 -12.19
CA GLU A 345 -34.10 4.96 -13.47
C GLU A 345 -33.04 3.87 -13.39
N ALA A 346 -32.53 3.59 -12.19
CA ALA A 346 -31.57 2.53 -11.97
C ALA A 346 -32.22 1.14 -12.06
N ALA A 347 -33.55 1.02 -11.93
CA ALA A 347 -34.31 -0.22 -12.12
C ALA A 347 -33.76 -1.45 -11.37
N GLY A 348 -33.24 -1.26 -10.14
CA GLY A 348 -32.64 -2.35 -9.35
C GLY A 348 -31.26 -2.80 -9.84
N GLU A 349 -30.62 -2.00 -10.68
CA GLU A 349 -29.25 -2.20 -11.16
C GLU A 349 -28.29 -1.17 -10.54
N ASP A 350 -27.05 -1.59 -10.33
CA ASP A 350 -25.97 -0.67 -10.00
C ASP A 350 -24.68 -1.02 -10.76
N ILE A 351 -23.81 -0.04 -10.89
CA ILE A 351 -22.49 -0.20 -11.50
C ILE A 351 -21.45 -0.14 -10.41
N ARG A 352 -20.79 -1.26 -10.17
CA ARG A 352 -19.60 -1.32 -9.31
C ARG A 352 -18.36 -1.01 -10.14
N CYS A 353 -17.76 0.15 -9.88
CA CYS A 353 -16.46 0.54 -10.39
C CYS A 353 -15.37 0.19 -9.36
N LEU A 354 -14.41 -0.64 -9.73
CA LEU A 354 -13.23 -0.88 -8.89
C LEU A 354 -12.12 0.10 -9.28
N VAL A 355 -11.75 0.95 -8.31
CA VAL A 355 -10.70 1.95 -8.44
C VAL A 355 -9.45 1.45 -7.74
N ILE A 356 -8.31 1.46 -8.42
CA ILE A 356 -6.98 1.20 -7.85
C ILE A 356 -6.04 2.31 -8.32
N GLY A 357 -5.27 2.90 -7.39
CA GLY A 357 -4.24 3.90 -7.72
C GLY A 357 -4.77 5.10 -8.51
N GLY A 358 -6.01 5.52 -8.24
CA GLY A 358 -6.67 6.64 -8.93
C GLY A 358 -7.21 6.33 -10.33
N ARG A 359 -7.38 5.06 -10.69
CA ARG A 359 -7.94 4.65 -11.99
C ARG A 359 -9.01 3.57 -11.81
N VAL A 360 -10.11 3.65 -12.56
CA VAL A 360 -11.06 2.53 -12.66
C VAL A 360 -10.43 1.41 -13.49
N VAL A 361 -10.09 0.30 -12.85
CA VAL A 361 -9.42 -0.85 -13.49
C VAL A 361 -10.41 -1.90 -14.00
N ALA A 362 -11.57 -2.00 -13.36
CA ALA A 362 -12.63 -2.92 -13.70
C ALA A 362 -13.98 -2.31 -13.33
N ALA A 363 -15.02 -2.70 -14.06
CA ALA A 363 -16.39 -2.33 -13.73
C ALA A 363 -17.33 -3.49 -14.08
N MET A 364 -18.33 -3.70 -13.24
CA MET A 364 -19.39 -4.67 -13.49
C MET A 364 -20.74 -4.03 -13.16
N LYS A 365 -21.75 -4.40 -13.94
CA LYS A 365 -23.14 -4.12 -13.63
C LYS A 365 -23.67 -5.28 -12.79
N ARG A 366 -24.31 -4.95 -11.67
CA ARG A 366 -25.04 -5.94 -10.85
C ARG A 366 -26.53 -5.68 -10.98
N THR A 367 -27.28 -6.76 -11.11
CA THR A 367 -28.74 -6.73 -11.19
C THR A 367 -29.31 -7.53 -10.02
N GLY A 368 -30.28 -6.96 -9.30
CA GLY A 368 -30.99 -7.64 -8.21
C GLY A 368 -31.75 -8.88 -8.69
N ALA A 369 -32.20 -9.70 -7.74
CA ALA A 369 -33.13 -10.79 -8.03
C ALA A 369 -34.52 -10.22 -8.39
N ASP A 370 -35.36 -11.01 -9.09
CA ASP A 370 -36.70 -10.56 -9.48
C ASP A 370 -37.51 -10.10 -8.26
N GLY A 371 -38.00 -8.86 -8.32
CA GLY A 371 -38.75 -8.21 -7.23
C GLY A 371 -37.90 -7.57 -6.11
N ASP A 372 -36.56 -7.67 -6.14
CA ASP A 372 -35.68 -6.98 -5.20
C ASP A 372 -35.04 -5.74 -5.85
N PHE A 373 -35.28 -4.56 -5.27
CA PHE A 373 -34.65 -3.31 -5.71
C PHE A 373 -33.15 -3.22 -5.35
N ARG A 374 -32.63 -4.18 -4.58
CA ARG A 374 -31.22 -4.25 -4.15
C ARG A 374 -30.43 -5.19 -5.05
N SER A 375 -29.30 -4.70 -5.56
CA SER A 375 -28.43 -5.39 -6.52
C SER A 375 -27.26 -6.18 -5.89
N ASN A 376 -27.36 -6.55 -4.61
CA ASN A 376 -26.26 -7.23 -3.91
C ASN A 376 -26.07 -8.69 -4.42
N LEU A 377 -24.86 -9.00 -4.92
CA LEU A 377 -24.46 -10.35 -5.38
C LEU A 377 -24.71 -11.46 -4.35
N HIS A 378 -24.48 -11.20 -3.06
CA HIS A 378 -24.69 -12.19 -1.99
C HIS A 378 -26.16 -12.58 -1.77
N ARG A 379 -27.11 -11.93 -2.46
CA ARG A 379 -28.56 -12.23 -2.38
C ARG A 379 -29.10 -12.82 -3.69
N GLY A 380 -28.25 -13.47 -4.48
CA GLY A 380 -28.66 -14.13 -5.73
C GLY A 380 -28.73 -13.21 -6.95
N GLY A 381 -28.23 -11.98 -6.85
CA GLY A 381 -28.09 -11.08 -7.99
C GLY A 381 -27.04 -11.55 -9.00
N SER A 382 -27.16 -11.13 -10.26
CA SER A 382 -26.19 -11.45 -11.32
C SER A 382 -25.17 -10.32 -11.51
N ALA A 383 -23.95 -10.66 -11.95
CA ALA A 383 -22.94 -9.69 -12.36
C ALA A 383 -22.54 -9.90 -13.82
N LYS A 384 -22.49 -8.81 -14.59
CA LYS A 384 -22.01 -8.79 -15.98
C LYS A 384 -21.01 -7.66 -16.17
N VAL A 385 -20.04 -7.85 -17.06
CA VAL A 385 -19.13 -6.77 -17.46
C VAL A 385 -19.94 -5.62 -18.05
N VAL A 386 -19.56 -4.39 -17.73
CA VAL A 386 -20.20 -3.20 -18.28
C VAL A 386 -19.18 -2.20 -18.77
N ARG A 387 -19.49 -1.56 -19.90
CA ARG A 387 -18.74 -0.40 -20.38
C ARG A 387 -19.26 0.85 -19.67
N ILE A 388 -18.38 1.50 -18.92
CA ILE A 388 -18.69 2.74 -18.21
C ILE A 388 -18.40 3.98 -19.06
N THR A 389 -19.15 5.04 -18.84
CA THR A 389 -18.97 6.34 -19.50
C THR A 389 -17.78 7.10 -18.91
N LYS A 390 -17.37 8.19 -19.59
CA LYS A 390 -16.32 9.09 -19.08
C LYS A 390 -16.73 9.73 -17.75
N GLN A 391 -18.01 10.10 -17.62
CA GLN A 391 -18.56 10.73 -16.42
C GLN A 391 -18.61 9.75 -15.24
N GLU A 392 -19.05 8.50 -15.46
CA GLU A 392 -19.03 7.44 -14.44
C GLU A 392 -17.62 7.17 -13.93
N ARG A 393 -16.65 7.10 -14.85
CA ARG A 393 -15.24 6.90 -14.52
C ARG A 393 -14.68 8.05 -13.67
N ASP A 394 -14.95 9.29 -14.07
CA ASP A 394 -14.52 10.48 -13.33
C ASP A 394 -15.11 10.50 -11.92
N VAL A 395 -16.42 10.29 -11.80
CA VAL A 395 -17.13 10.27 -10.51
C VAL A 395 -16.58 9.17 -9.60
N ALA A 396 -16.33 7.96 -10.12
CA ALA A 396 -15.75 6.87 -9.33
C ALA A 396 -14.34 7.21 -8.81
N VAL A 397 -13.48 7.79 -9.67
CA VAL A 397 -12.11 8.18 -9.27
C VAL A 397 -12.15 9.31 -8.25
N ARG A 398 -12.98 10.34 -8.46
CA ARG A 398 -13.14 11.44 -7.50
C ARG A 398 -13.68 10.95 -6.16
N ALA A 399 -14.66 10.05 -6.16
CA ALA A 399 -15.19 9.46 -4.95
C ALA A 399 -14.09 8.74 -4.16
N ALA A 400 -13.37 7.79 -4.77
CA ALA A 400 -12.27 7.09 -4.11
C ALA A 400 -11.18 8.05 -3.57
N ARG A 401 -10.86 9.11 -4.32
CA ARG A 401 -9.90 10.15 -3.90
C ARG A 401 -10.40 10.96 -2.71
N THR A 402 -11.68 11.31 -2.64
CA THR A 402 -12.28 12.04 -1.52
C THR A 402 -12.10 11.31 -0.19
N PHE A 403 -12.13 9.97 -0.22
CA PHE A 403 -11.89 9.12 0.96
C PHE A 403 -10.40 8.74 1.15
N GLY A 404 -9.49 9.20 0.28
CA GLY A 404 -8.08 8.83 0.36
C GLY A 404 -7.80 7.33 0.15
N LEU A 405 -8.68 6.62 -0.58
CA LEU A 405 -8.57 5.16 -0.76
C LEU A 405 -7.67 4.83 -1.96
N GLY A 406 -6.65 4.00 -1.74
CA GLY A 406 -5.79 3.42 -2.77
C GLY A 406 -6.44 2.27 -3.54
N ILE A 407 -7.40 1.57 -2.91
CA ILE A 407 -8.31 0.61 -3.54
C ILE A 407 -9.74 0.85 -3.05
N ALA A 408 -10.72 0.94 -3.96
CA ALA A 408 -12.11 1.14 -3.56
C ALA A 408 -13.08 0.49 -4.55
N GLY A 409 -14.16 -0.10 -4.04
CA GLY A 409 -15.34 -0.40 -4.84
C GLY A 409 -16.33 0.76 -4.73
N VAL A 410 -16.58 1.47 -5.83
CA VAL A 410 -17.54 2.58 -5.89
C VAL A 410 -18.78 2.11 -6.62
N ASP A 411 -19.90 2.11 -5.91
CA ASP A 411 -21.20 1.69 -6.43
C ASP A 411 -21.95 2.91 -6.94
N LEU A 412 -22.35 2.88 -8.21
CA LEU A 412 -23.00 3.99 -8.90
C LEU A 412 -24.41 3.59 -9.36
N LEU A 413 -25.35 4.52 -9.25
CA LEU A 413 -26.65 4.46 -9.91
C LEU A 413 -26.65 5.37 -11.13
N ARG A 414 -27.19 4.88 -12.25
CA ARG A 414 -27.45 5.72 -13.42
C ARG A 414 -28.75 6.49 -13.19
N SER A 415 -28.70 7.80 -13.35
CA SER A 415 -29.88 8.66 -13.31
C SER A 415 -29.88 9.63 -14.48
N SER A 416 -31.02 10.27 -14.72
CA SER A 416 -31.25 11.17 -15.86
C SER A 416 -30.32 12.40 -15.85
N ASP A 417 -29.87 12.85 -14.67
CA ASP A 417 -28.97 14.00 -14.50
C ASP A 417 -27.50 13.59 -14.22
N GLY A 418 -27.15 12.32 -14.44
CA GLY A 418 -25.79 11.79 -14.35
C GLY A 418 -25.63 10.62 -13.37
N PRO A 419 -24.40 10.14 -13.11
CA PRO A 419 -24.16 9.05 -12.18
C PRO A 419 -24.21 9.54 -10.73
N LYS A 420 -24.89 8.79 -9.86
CA LYS A 420 -25.00 9.04 -8.42
C LYS A 420 -24.21 7.99 -7.65
N VAL A 421 -23.34 8.40 -6.73
CA VAL A 421 -22.63 7.50 -5.83
C VAL A 421 -23.59 6.98 -4.76
N LEU A 422 -23.73 5.65 -4.70
CA LEU A 422 -24.54 4.96 -3.70
C LEU A 422 -23.71 4.57 -2.48
N GLU A 423 -22.53 4.00 -2.70
CA GLU A 423 -21.62 3.54 -1.65
C GLU A 423 -20.16 3.57 -2.13
N VAL A 424 -19.23 3.83 -1.21
CA VAL A 424 -17.79 3.65 -1.44
C VAL A 424 -17.27 2.64 -0.43
N ASN A 425 -16.83 1.47 -0.90
CA ASN A 425 -16.33 0.40 -0.06
C ASN A 425 -14.80 0.34 -0.06
N SER A 426 -14.20 0.54 1.12
CA SER A 426 -12.76 0.48 1.37
C SER A 426 -12.14 -0.92 1.43
N SER A 427 -12.95 -1.98 1.42
CA SER A 427 -12.47 -3.37 1.36
C SER A 427 -13.32 -4.18 0.37
N PRO A 428 -13.24 -3.87 -0.94
CA PRO A 428 -14.05 -4.54 -1.94
C PRO A 428 -13.65 -6.01 -2.06
N GLY A 429 -14.61 -6.92 -2.20
CA GLY A 429 -14.35 -8.31 -2.55
C GLY A 429 -13.82 -8.43 -3.99
N LEU A 430 -12.85 -9.31 -4.19
CA LEU A 430 -12.19 -9.50 -5.49
C LEU A 430 -12.90 -10.54 -6.37
N GLU A 431 -13.43 -11.60 -5.77
CA GLU A 431 -13.99 -12.77 -6.47
C GLU A 431 -15.01 -12.40 -7.55
N GLY A 432 -16.09 -11.70 -7.17
CA GLY A 432 -17.16 -11.38 -8.11
C GLY A 432 -16.71 -10.54 -9.31
N ILE A 433 -15.76 -9.62 -9.11
CA ILE A 433 -15.28 -8.75 -10.19
C ILE A 433 -14.18 -9.42 -11.03
N GLU A 434 -13.32 -10.24 -10.43
CA GLU A 434 -12.35 -11.06 -11.17
C GLU A 434 -13.09 -12.08 -12.05
N THR A 435 -14.07 -12.80 -11.51
CA THR A 435 -14.91 -13.75 -12.28
C THR A 435 -15.67 -13.05 -13.40
N ALA A 436 -16.29 -11.89 -13.13
CA ALA A 436 -17.03 -11.18 -14.16
C ALA A 436 -16.12 -10.66 -15.28
N THR A 437 -14.95 -10.10 -14.95
CA THR A 437 -14.12 -9.36 -15.92
C THR A 437 -12.94 -10.15 -16.49
N GLY A 438 -12.59 -11.29 -15.89
CA GLY A 438 -11.40 -12.08 -16.23
C GLY A 438 -10.07 -11.38 -15.90
N LYS A 439 -10.10 -10.25 -15.19
CA LYS A 439 -8.90 -9.48 -14.86
C LYS A 439 -8.31 -9.93 -13.54
N ASN A 440 -6.98 -10.00 -13.46
CA ASN A 440 -6.27 -10.21 -12.20
C ASN A 440 -6.14 -8.88 -11.44
N ILE A 441 -7.08 -8.61 -10.55
CA ILE A 441 -7.17 -7.39 -9.75
C ILE A 441 -6.10 -7.34 -8.68
N ALA A 442 -5.77 -8.47 -8.05
CA ALA A 442 -4.68 -8.54 -7.08
C ALA A 442 -3.37 -8.05 -7.70
N SER A 443 -3.09 -8.46 -8.94
CA SER A 443 -1.89 -8.04 -9.69
C SER A 443 -1.86 -6.53 -9.94
N LEU A 444 -3.00 -5.93 -10.30
CA LEU A 444 -3.10 -4.48 -10.48
C LEU A 444 -2.93 -3.69 -9.18
N LEU A 445 -3.35 -4.27 -8.05
CA LEU A 445 -3.08 -3.68 -6.73
C LEU A 445 -1.58 -3.72 -6.43
N TYR A 446 -0.91 -4.84 -6.67
CA TYR A 446 0.55 -4.95 -6.50
C TYR A 446 1.31 -3.97 -7.39
N ASP A 447 0.91 -3.78 -8.65
CA ASP A 447 1.51 -2.77 -9.53
C ASP A 447 1.42 -1.35 -8.91
N SER A 448 0.31 -1.04 -8.24
CA SER A 448 0.13 0.25 -7.57
C SER A 448 0.99 0.35 -6.30
N ILE A 449 1.10 -0.74 -5.53
CA ILE A 449 1.91 -0.82 -4.31
C ILE A 449 3.39 -0.66 -4.65
N GLU A 450 3.91 -1.46 -5.58
CA GLU A 450 5.31 -1.44 -6.01
C GLU A 450 5.74 -0.06 -6.51
N LYS A 451 4.85 0.65 -7.23
CA LYS A 451 5.12 2.03 -7.67
C LYS A 451 5.15 3.03 -6.52
N ARG A 452 4.32 2.83 -5.49
CA ARG A 452 4.19 3.74 -4.36
C ARG A 452 5.35 3.65 -3.39
N VAL A 453 5.92 2.46 -3.19
CA VAL A 453 7.03 2.21 -2.26
C VAL A 453 8.42 2.48 -2.87
N ARG A 454 8.48 2.98 -4.12
CA ARG A 454 9.75 3.41 -4.73
C ARG A 454 10.31 4.65 -4.02
N PRO A 455 11.65 4.82 -3.97
CA PRO A 455 12.28 6.01 -3.43
C PRO A 455 11.72 7.30 -4.02
N VAL A 456 11.52 8.30 -3.19
CA VAL A 456 11.12 9.65 -3.62
C VAL A 456 12.37 10.51 -3.71
N PRO A 457 12.53 11.32 -4.77
CA PRO A 457 13.66 12.25 -4.86
C PRO A 457 13.71 13.17 -3.63
N ILE A 458 14.88 13.28 -3.02
CA ILE A 458 15.07 14.20 -1.88
C ILE A 458 15.07 15.63 -2.37
N ARG A 459 14.69 16.58 -1.50
CA ARG A 459 14.88 18.00 -1.79
C ARG A 459 16.39 18.30 -1.84
N LYS A 460 16.82 19.04 -2.86
CA LYS A 460 18.16 19.64 -2.88
C LYS A 460 18.25 20.61 -1.68
N ARG A 461 19.37 20.61 -0.96
CA ARG A 461 19.65 21.69 -0.01
C ARG A 461 19.67 22.99 -0.81
N LYS A 462 19.04 24.04 -0.31
CA LYS A 462 19.40 25.38 -0.77
C LYS A 462 20.87 25.54 -0.39
N THR A 463 21.71 25.74 -1.39
CA THR A 463 23.06 26.27 -1.16
C THR A 463 22.85 27.63 -0.51
N ASP A 464 23.34 27.78 0.72
CA ASP A 464 23.46 29.10 1.36
C ASP A 464 24.46 29.96 0.58
#